data_AF-A0A2V6PQN9-F1
#
_entry.id   AF-A0A2V6PQN9-F1
#
_cell.length_a   1.000
_cell.length_b   1.000
_cell.length_c   1.000
_cell.angle_alpha   90.00
_cell.angle_beta   90.00
_cell.angle_gamma   90.00
#
_symmetry.space_group_name_H-M   'P 1'
#
loop_
_entity.id
_entity.type
_entity.pdbx_description
1 polymer ?
#
loop_
_entity_poly.entity_id
_entity_poly.type
_entity_poly.pdbx_seq_one_letter_code
_entity_poly.pdbx_strand_id
1 'polypeptide(L)'
;ALSCVGSLWVAHLGPGEVVLFVSLLFYSAFTSSRGTQTQAIVADAATDEDRDAAFSLYFLLGFLSQPFWLLVTGYLMDKAGFATALTLLSATYIVGIFIVSFMKDERLPVSA
;
A
#
# COMPACT_ATOMS: atom_id res chain seq x y z
N ALA A 1 -1.18 7.26 -4.96
CA ALA A 1 -0.14 8.33 -5.07
C ALA A 1 0.28 8.89 -3.70
N LEU A 2 -0.65 9.23 -2.80
CA LEU A 2 -0.33 9.84 -1.50
C LEU A 2 0.63 9.01 -0.62
N SER A 3 0.50 7.69 -0.60
CA SER A 3 1.42 6.81 0.17
C SER A 3 2.85 6.81 -0.38
N CYS A 4 3.02 7.02 -1.70
CA CYS A 4 4.32 7.19 -2.37
C CYS A 4 4.97 8.50 -1.94
N VAL A 5 4.24 9.61 -2.08
CA VAL A 5 4.70 10.94 -1.65
C VAL A 5 5.02 10.96 -0.16
N GLY A 6 4.15 10.39 0.67
CA GLY A 6 4.37 10.30 2.12
C GLY A 6 5.61 9.48 2.48
N SER A 7 5.91 8.39 1.76
CA SER A 7 7.14 7.61 2.01
C SER A 7 8.39 8.42 1.69
N LEU A 8 8.41 9.12 0.56
CA LEU A 8 9.54 9.97 0.17
C LEU A 8 9.71 11.18 1.09
N TRP A 9 8.60 11.75 1.56
CA TRP A 9 8.58 12.83 2.53
C TRP A 9 9.24 12.40 3.85
N VAL A 10 8.82 11.27 4.41
CA VAL A 10 9.42 10.73 5.65
C VAL A 10 10.88 10.31 5.41
N ALA A 11 11.22 9.79 4.23
CA ALA A 11 12.58 9.37 3.89
C ALA A 11 13.61 10.50 3.92
N HIS A 12 13.21 11.73 3.57
CA HIS A 12 14.10 12.89 3.48
C HIS A 12 13.76 13.95 4.54
N LEU A 13 13.04 13.55 5.58
CA LEU A 13 12.69 14.46 6.65
C LEU A 13 13.97 14.89 7.40
N GLY A 14 14.20 16.20 7.45
CA GLY A 14 15.30 16.77 8.22
C GLY A 14 15.12 16.58 9.73
N PRO A 15 16.09 17.05 10.54
CA PRO A 15 16.02 16.91 12.00
C PRO A 15 14.85 17.71 12.58
N GLY A 16 13.91 17.03 13.24
CA GLY A 16 12.78 17.66 13.94
C GLY A 16 11.78 16.65 14.47
N GLU A 17 11.77 16.43 15.79
CA GLU A 17 10.92 15.40 16.44
C GLU A 17 9.42 15.66 16.28
N VAL A 18 8.97 16.89 16.52
CA VAL A 18 7.54 17.25 16.36
C VAL A 18 7.09 17.06 14.91
N VAL A 19 7.92 17.49 13.96
CA VAL A 19 7.64 17.35 12.53
C VAL A 19 7.62 15.88 12.13
N LEU A 20 8.49 15.05 12.72
CA LEU A 20 8.49 13.60 12.52
C LEU A 20 7.17 12.98 12.96
N PHE A 21 6.70 13.25 14.18
CA PHE A 21 5.45 12.68 14.67
C PHE A 21 4.24 13.09 13.82
N VAL A 22 4.16 14.37 13.44
CA VAL A 22 3.09 14.85 12.54
C VAL A 22 3.17 14.15 11.18
N SER A 23 4.38 14.01 10.62
CA SER A 23 4.59 13.34 9.34
C SER A 23 4.19 11.87 9.40
N LEU A 24 4.48 11.18 10.50
CA LEU A 24 4.09 9.78 10.71
C LEU A 24 2.57 9.61 10.84
N LEU A 25 1.85 10.58 11.43
CA LEU A 25 0.39 10.56 11.47
C LEU A 25 -0.20 10.62 10.07
N PHE A 26 0.24 11.57 9.24
CA PHE A 26 -0.23 11.66 7.85
C PHE A 26 0.17 10.44 7.02
N TYR A 27 1.41 9.98 7.18
CA TYR A 27 1.90 8.78 6.52
C TYR A 27 1.05 7.55 6.87
N SER A 28 0.70 7.39 8.16
CA SER A 28 -0.16 6.32 8.64
C SER A 28 -1.57 6.42 8.06
N ALA A 29 -2.17 7.61 8.02
CA ALA A 29 -3.48 7.82 7.41
C ALA A 29 -3.51 7.43 5.92
N PHE A 30 -2.48 7.78 5.16
CA PHE A 30 -2.39 7.44 3.75
C PHE A 30 -2.08 5.97 3.49
N THR A 31 -1.34 5.31 4.38
CA THR A 31 -0.97 3.89 4.18
C THR A 31 -2.05 2.94 4.67
N SER A 32 -2.74 3.27 5.77
CA SER A 32 -3.84 2.48 6.35
C SER A 32 -5.11 2.51 5.49
N SER A 33 -5.44 3.66 4.90
CA SER A 33 -6.62 3.81 4.03
C SER A 33 -6.58 2.92 2.78
N ARG A 34 -5.43 2.37 2.40
CA ARG A 34 -5.32 1.46 1.25
C ARG A 34 -6.03 0.13 1.49
N GLY A 35 -5.99 -0.38 2.72
CA GLY A 35 -6.58 -1.68 3.03
C GLY A 35 -8.07 -1.71 2.71
N THR A 36 -8.82 -0.65 3.03
CA THR A 36 -10.25 -0.56 2.71
C THR A 36 -10.49 -0.37 1.21
N GLN A 37 -9.67 0.46 0.53
CA GLN A 37 -9.77 0.68 -0.92
C GLN A 37 -9.51 -0.61 -1.72
N THR A 38 -8.46 -1.36 -1.38
CA THR A 38 -8.14 -2.61 -2.09
C THR A 38 -9.20 -3.69 -1.83
N GLN A 39 -9.77 -3.75 -0.64
CA GLN A 39 -10.89 -4.66 -0.34
C GLN A 39 -12.14 -4.32 -1.16
N ALA A 40 -12.44 -3.04 -1.37
CA ALA A 40 -13.53 -2.63 -2.25
C ALA A 40 -13.29 -3.10 -3.69
N ILE A 41 -12.07 -2.89 -4.21
CA ILE A 41 -11.69 -3.38 -5.55
C ILE A 41 -11.84 -4.91 -5.67
N VAL A 42 -11.43 -5.67 -4.66
CA VAL A 42 -11.58 -7.15 -4.66
C VAL A 42 -13.05 -7.55 -4.62
N ALA A 43 -13.88 -6.85 -3.83
CA ALA A 43 -15.31 -7.12 -3.75
C ALA A 43 -16.04 -6.84 -5.07
N ASP A 44 -15.65 -5.75 -5.76
CA ASP A 44 -16.23 -5.33 -7.04
C ASP A 44 -15.77 -6.23 -8.20
N ALA A 45 -14.58 -6.82 -8.11
CA ALA A 45 -14.03 -7.69 -9.15
C ALA A 45 -14.48 -9.15 -9.07
N ALA A 46 -15.02 -9.59 -7.92
CA ALA A 46 -15.46 -10.97 -7.72
C ALA A 46 -16.98 -11.11 -7.89
N THR A 47 -17.41 -12.22 -8.49
CA THR A 47 -18.81 -12.63 -8.47
C THR A 47 -19.26 -12.91 -7.03
N ASP A 48 -20.57 -12.86 -6.76
CA ASP A 48 -21.08 -13.14 -5.41
C ASP A 48 -20.74 -14.56 -4.93
N GLU A 49 -20.64 -15.54 -5.85
CA GLU A 49 -20.28 -16.93 -5.55
C GLU A 49 -18.79 -17.09 -5.22
N ASP A 50 -17.90 -16.34 -5.88
CA ASP A 50 -16.45 -16.45 -5.71
C ASP A 50 -15.87 -15.47 -4.67
N ARG A 51 -16.70 -14.56 -4.13
CA ARG A 51 -16.25 -13.47 -3.26
C ARG A 51 -15.47 -13.97 -2.03
N ASP A 52 -15.93 -15.03 -1.38
CA ASP A 52 -15.26 -15.60 -0.21
C ASP A 52 -13.88 -16.19 -0.55
N ALA A 53 -13.75 -16.83 -1.72
CA ALA A 53 -12.48 -17.34 -2.21
C ALA A 53 -11.51 -16.21 -2.58
N ALA A 54 -12.02 -15.15 -3.22
CA ALA A 54 -11.26 -13.95 -3.56
C ALA A 54 -10.71 -13.25 -2.29
N PHE A 55 -11.55 -13.08 -1.27
CA PHE A 55 -11.11 -12.53 0.01
C PHE A 55 -10.15 -13.46 0.76
N SER A 56 -10.34 -14.78 0.71
CA SER A 56 -9.41 -15.75 1.29
C SER A 56 -8.00 -15.63 0.69
N LEU A 57 -7.90 -15.49 -0.63
CA LEU A 57 -6.63 -15.27 -1.32
C LEU A 57 -6.04 -13.89 -0.96
N TYR A 58 -6.85 -12.84 -0.93
CA TYR A 58 -6.43 -11.50 -0.54
C TYR A 58 -5.78 -11.50 0.86
N PHE A 59 -6.43 -12.12 1.86
CA PHE A 59 -5.89 -12.18 3.22
C PHE A 59 -4.66 -13.09 3.32
N LEU A 60 -4.63 -14.21 2.60
CA LEU A 60 -3.48 -15.10 2.56
C LEU A 60 -2.23 -14.39 2.00
N LEU A 61 -2.38 -13.69 0.87
CA LEU A 61 -1.30 -12.90 0.28
C LEU A 61 -0.85 -11.78 1.21
N GLY A 62 -1.79 -11.09 1.86
CA GLY A 62 -1.50 -10.09 2.88
C GLY A 62 -0.66 -10.66 4.01
N PHE A 63 -1.07 -11.80 4.58
CA PHE A 63 -0.35 -12.49 5.66
C PHE A 63 1.06 -12.91 5.26
N LEU A 64 1.24 -13.50 4.07
CA LEU A 64 2.56 -13.93 3.58
C LEU A 64 3.47 -12.73 3.23
N SER A 65 2.90 -11.61 2.78
CA SER A 65 3.67 -10.44 2.37
C SER A 65 4.28 -9.67 3.55
N GLN A 66 3.62 -9.65 4.71
CA GLN A 66 4.06 -8.94 5.91
C GLN A 66 5.48 -9.34 6.37
N PRO A 67 5.79 -10.62 6.63
CA PRO A 67 7.13 -11.01 7.08
C PRO A 67 8.19 -10.77 6.02
N PHE A 68 7.86 -10.92 4.73
CA PHE A 68 8.76 -10.60 3.63
C PHE A 68 9.21 -9.13 3.68
N TRP A 69 8.26 -8.20 3.76
CA TRP A 69 8.57 -6.78 3.81
C TRP A 69 9.26 -6.36 5.10
N LEU A 70 8.95 -7.00 6.23
CA LEU A 70 9.64 -6.79 7.50
C LEU A 70 11.13 -7.12 7.38
N LEU A 71 11.47 -8.26 6.79
CA LEU A 71 12.87 -8.66 6.58
C LEU A 71 13.60 -7.75 5.61
N VAL A 72 12.99 -7.42 4.47
CA VAL A 72 13.60 -6.57 3.43
C VAL A 72 13.85 -5.17 3.96
N THR A 73 12.85 -4.54 4.58
CA THR A 73 12.99 -3.18 5.10
C THR A 73 13.94 -3.13 6.29
N GLY A 74 13.88 -4.10 7.20
CA GLY A 74 14.83 -4.19 8.33
C GLY A 74 16.27 -4.32 7.86
N TYR A 75 16.54 -5.19 6.88
CA TYR A 75 17.87 -5.32 6.29
C TYR A 75 18.35 -4.02 5.64
N LEU A 76 17.50 -3.34 4.88
CA LEU A 76 17.85 -2.07 4.23
C LEU A 76 18.09 -0.95 5.24
N MET A 77 17.30 -0.90 6.31
CA MET A 77 17.48 0.07 7.39
C MET A 77 18.82 -0.14 8.10
N ASP A 78 19.23 -1.39 8.34
CA ASP A 78 20.52 -1.73 8.96
C ASP A 78 21.71 -1.37 8.05
N LYS A 79 21.62 -1.64 6.74
CA LYS A 79 22.76 -1.51 5.81
C LYS A 79 22.86 -0.19 5.05
N ALA A 80 21.73 0.43 4.72
CA ALA A 80 21.65 1.60 3.86
C ALA A 80 20.87 2.77 4.48
N GLY A 81 20.26 2.54 5.65
CA GLY A 81 19.51 3.54 6.39
C GLY A 81 18.03 3.62 6.05
N PHE A 82 17.31 4.40 6.85
CA PHE A 82 15.85 4.55 6.76
C PHE A 82 15.36 5.09 5.41
N ALA A 83 16.09 6.05 4.84
CA ALA A 83 15.71 6.67 3.57
C ALA A 83 15.65 5.67 2.42
N THR A 84 16.59 4.71 2.36
CA THR A 84 16.62 3.68 1.32
C THR A 84 15.43 2.73 1.43
N ALA A 85 15.11 2.27 2.64
CA ALA A 85 13.96 1.39 2.87
C ALA A 85 12.64 2.06 2.49
N LEU A 86 12.44 3.32 2.90
CA LEU A 86 11.23 4.09 2.56
C LEU A 86 11.15 4.44 1.07
N THR A 87 12.28 4.69 0.42
CA THR A 87 12.35 4.87 -1.04
C THR A 87 11.95 3.60 -1.79
N LEU A 88 12.42 2.43 -1.34
CA LEU A 88 12.00 1.15 -1.92
C LEU A 88 10.48 0.95 -1.76
N LEU A 89 9.93 1.18 -0.57
CA LEU A 89 8.48 1.11 -0.35
C LEU A 89 7.72 2.06 -1.27
N SER A 90 8.23 3.28 -1.47
CA SER A 90 7.66 4.23 -2.43
C SER A 90 7.59 3.66 -3.85
N ALA A 91 8.67 3.03 -4.33
CA ALA A 91 8.69 2.38 -5.64
C ALA A 91 7.62 1.29 -5.77
N THR A 92 7.38 0.50 -4.72
CA THR A 92 6.31 -0.53 -4.75
C THR A 92 4.92 0.08 -4.91
N TYR A 93 4.70 1.29 -4.37
CA TYR A 93 3.43 1.98 -4.54
C TYR A 93 3.23 2.49 -5.96
N ILE A 94 4.30 2.92 -6.63
CA ILE A 94 4.25 3.27 -8.06
C ILE A 94 3.88 2.03 -8.89
N VAL A 95 4.52 0.88 -8.62
CA VAL A 95 4.19 -0.38 -9.28
C VAL A 95 2.74 -0.77 -9.04
N GLY A 96 2.23 -0.65 -7.80
CA GLY A 96 0.83 -0.94 -7.49
C GLY A 96 -0.14 -0.02 -8.24
N ILE A 97 0.13 1.28 -8.30
CA ILE A 97 -0.68 2.23 -9.08
C ILE A 97 -0.67 1.87 -10.56
N PHE A 98 0.49 1.50 -11.10
CA PHE A 98 0.62 1.07 -12.48
C PHE A 98 -0.21 -0.18 -12.76
N ILE A 99 -0.14 -1.20 -11.91
CA ILE A 99 -0.94 -2.43 -12.05
C ILE A 99 -2.44 -2.11 -12.02
N VAL A 100 -2.89 -1.33 -11.04
CA VAL A 100 -4.31 -0.96 -10.91
C VAL A 100 -4.79 -0.16 -12.11
N SER A 101 -3.94 0.64 -12.76
CA SER A 101 -4.32 1.40 -13.97
C SER A 101 -4.68 0.53 -15.18
N PHE A 102 -4.29 -0.75 -15.19
CA PHE A 102 -4.70 -1.72 -16.22
C PHE A 102 -5.99 -2.47 -15.87
N MET A 103 -6.52 -2.31 -14.66
CA MET A 103 -7.81 -2.92 -14.29
C MET A 103 -8.93 -2.19 -15.02
N LYS A 104 -9.74 -2.96 -15.75
CA LYS A 104 -10.86 -2.44 -16.54
C LYS A 104 -12.05 -2.20 -15.60
N ASP A 105 -12.70 -1.04 -15.75
CA ASP A 105 -13.90 -0.68 -14.98
C ASP A 105 -15.09 -1.45 -15.57
N GLU A 106 -15.35 -2.67 -15.11
CA GLU A 106 -16.52 -3.48 -15.52
C GLU A 106 -17.80 -3.00 -14.81
N ARG A 107 -18.07 -1.69 -14.83
CA ARG A 107 -19.38 -1.19 -14.40
C ARG A 107 -20.41 -1.70 -15.39
N LEU A 108 -21.16 -2.73 -15.00
CA LEU A 108 -22.39 -3.10 -15.68
C LEU A 108 -23.25 -1.83 -15.79
N PRO A 109 -23.73 -1.46 -16.99
CA PRO A 109 -24.58 -0.29 -17.13
C PRO A 109 -25.81 -0.51 -16.26
N VAL A 110 -26.06 0.43 -15.34
CA VAL A 110 -27.32 0.51 -14.61
C VAL A 110 -28.40 0.72 -15.67
N SER A 111 -29.11 -0.35 -16.06
CA SER A 111 -30.32 -0.23 -16.85
C SER A 111 -31.34 0.51 -15.99
N ALA A 112 -31.67 1.72 -16.43
CA ALA A 112 -32.69 2.59 -15.87
C ALA A 112 -34.10 1.94 -15.90
#